data_AF-A0A6A4LJ21-F1
#
_entry.id   AF-A0A6A4LJ21-F1
#
_cell.length_a   1.000
_cell.length_b   1.000
_cell.length_c   1.000
_cell.angle_alpha   90.00
_cell.angle_beta   90.00
_cell.angle_gamma   90.00
#
_symmetry.space_group_name_H-M   'P 1'
#
loop_
_entity.id
_entity.type
_entity.pdbx_description
1 polymer ?
#
loop_
_entity_poly.entity_id
_entity_poly.type
_entity_poly.pdbx_seq_one_letter_code
_entity_poly.pdbx_strand_id
1 'polypeptide(L)'
;MLERFLSVLKLFFLFILGYWGFDFLPVNRPDTRRIFVDIGLGFHVEFTWSEALNYIARREEKLARQIEDYTRLIASIKAQIKMVCEGIRELLQLPEEGSY
;
A
#
# COMPACT_ATOMS: atom_id res chain seq x y z
N MET A 1 -37.36 -4.37 -27.42
CA MET A 1 -35.89 -4.59 -27.30
C MET A 1 -35.35 -4.03 -25.99
N LEU A 2 -35.62 -2.76 -25.66
CA LEU A 2 -35.12 -2.11 -24.43
C LEU A 2 -35.61 -2.73 -23.12
N GLU A 3 -36.87 -3.15 -23.05
CA GLU A 3 -37.48 -3.84 -21.88
C GLU A 3 -36.78 -5.16 -21.52
N ARG A 4 -36.35 -5.93 -22.54
CA ARG A 4 -35.62 -7.19 -22.34
C ARG A 4 -34.20 -6.93 -21.86
N PHE A 5 -33.58 -5.85 -22.33
CA PHE A 5 -32.25 -5.42 -21.88
C PHE A 5 -32.27 -4.93 -20.42
N LEU A 6 -33.30 -4.15 -20.04
CA LEU A 6 -33.55 -3.71 -18.67
C LEU A 6 -33.80 -4.90 -17.73
N SER A 7 -34.53 -5.92 -18.17
CA SER A 7 -34.75 -7.14 -17.38
C SER A 7 -33.46 -7.93 -17.13
N VAL A 8 -32.61 -8.08 -18.14
CA VAL A 8 -31.32 -8.77 -17.99
C VAL A 8 -30.38 -7.95 -17.10
N LEU A 9 -30.38 -6.62 -17.22
CA LEU A 9 -29.61 -5.74 -16.35
C LEU A 9 -30.10 -5.80 -14.89
N LYS A 10 -31.42 -5.88 -14.67
CA LYS A 10 -32.03 -6.08 -13.34
C LYS A 10 -31.62 -7.42 -12.72
N LEU A 11 -31.63 -8.49 -13.51
CA LEU A 11 -31.23 -9.82 -13.06
C LEU A 11 -29.74 -9.86 -12.71
N PHE A 12 -28.90 -9.18 -13.50
CA PHE A 12 -27.47 -9.03 -13.27
C PHE A 12 -27.20 -8.21 -12.00
N PHE A 13 -27.96 -7.14 -11.76
CA PHE A 13 -27.86 -6.33 -10.55
C PHE A 13 -28.30 -7.10 -9.29
N LEU A 14 -29.37 -7.89 -9.39
CA LEU A 14 -29.84 -8.76 -8.31
C LEU A 14 -28.83 -9.88 -8.00
N PHE A 15 -28.13 -10.38 -9.02
CA PHE A 15 -27.07 -11.38 -8.85
C PHE A 15 -25.83 -10.80 -8.16
N ILE A 16 -25.43 -9.57 -8.51
CA ILE A 16 -24.29 -8.87 -7.87
C ILE A 16 -24.61 -8.50 -6.40
N LEU A 17 -25.82 -8.00 -6.13
CA LEU A 17 -26.27 -7.72 -4.76
C LEU A 17 -26.53 -8.98 -3.93
N GLY A 18 -26.94 -10.08 -4.58
CA GLY A 18 -27.20 -11.36 -3.91
C GLY A 18 -25.94 -12.18 -3.60
N TYR A 19 -24.84 -12.00 -4.35
CA TYR A 19 -23.57 -12.71 -4.11
C TYR A 19 -22.68 -12.05 -3.05
N TRP A 20 -22.88 -10.77 -2.77
CA TRP A 20 -22.41 -10.15 -1.54
C TRP A 20 -23.56 -10.17 -0.53
N GLY A 21 -23.85 -11.37 -0.02
CA GLY A 21 -24.57 -11.53 1.24
C GLY A 21 -23.78 -10.85 2.34
N PHE A 22 -23.91 -9.54 2.44
CA PHE A 22 -23.44 -8.77 3.58
C PHE A 22 -24.49 -8.95 4.67
N ASP A 23 -24.49 -10.15 5.25
CA ASP A 23 -25.13 -10.42 6.52
C ASP A 23 -24.34 -9.67 7.60
N PHE A 24 -24.49 -8.35 7.64
CA PHE A 24 -24.20 -7.61 8.85
C PHE A 24 -25.23 -8.06 9.87
N LEU A 25 -24.87 -9.09 10.66
CA LEU A 25 -25.58 -9.40 11.89
C LEU A 25 -25.82 -8.08 12.64
N PRO A 26 -27.06 -7.73 12.98
CA PRO A 26 -27.33 -6.56 13.80
C PRO A 26 -26.84 -6.87 15.22
N VAL A 27 -25.52 -6.80 15.42
CA VAL A 27 -24.92 -6.78 16.74
C VAL A 27 -25.34 -5.46 17.36
N ASN A 28 -26.24 -5.56 18.34
CA ASN A 28 -26.58 -4.48 19.25
C ASN A 28 -25.27 -3.96 19.85
N ARG A 29 -24.78 -2.82 19.34
CA ARG A 29 -23.40 -2.35 19.51
C ARG A 29 -23.08 -2.17 21.00
N PRO A 30 -22.24 -3.02 21.61
CA PRO A 30 -21.58 -2.62 22.84
C PRO A 30 -20.60 -1.48 22.49
N ASP A 31 -20.44 -0.54 23.40
CA ASP A 31 -19.82 0.78 23.21
C ASP A 31 -18.63 0.78 22.23
N THR A 32 -18.86 1.25 20.99
CA THR A 32 -17.89 1.16 19.87
C THR A 32 -16.80 2.24 19.94
N ARG A 33 -16.48 2.72 21.14
CA ARG A 33 -15.54 3.83 21.36
C ARG A 33 -14.08 3.39 21.37
N ARG A 34 -13.83 2.08 21.38
CA ARG A 34 -12.50 1.50 21.50
C ARG A 34 -12.30 0.38 20.48
N ILE A 35 -11.11 0.33 19.89
CA ILE A 35 -10.71 -0.67 18.89
C ILE A 35 -9.37 -1.28 19.28
N PHE A 36 -9.17 -2.56 18.96
CA PHE A 36 -7.88 -3.21 19.12
C PHE A 36 -7.01 -2.95 17.90
N VAL A 37 -5.85 -2.33 18.10
CA VAL A 37 -4.85 -2.13 17.04
C VAL A 37 -3.66 -3.03 17.31
N ASP A 38 -3.22 -3.74 16.27
CA ASP A 38 -1.99 -4.52 16.30
C ASP A 38 -0.76 -3.59 16.21
N ILE A 39 0.09 -3.67 17.23
CA ILE A 39 1.33 -2.90 17.32
C ILE A 39 2.54 -3.76 16.88
N GLY A 40 2.34 -5.06 16.66
CA GLY A 40 3.34 -6.02 16.22
C GLY A 40 3.74 -7.01 17.31
N LEU A 41 4.53 -8.01 16.92
CA LEU A 41 5.01 -9.10 17.80
C LEU A 41 3.87 -9.88 18.48
N GLY A 42 2.67 -9.87 17.91
CA GLY A 42 1.48 -10.55 18.46
C GLY A 42 0.79 -9.78 19.59
N PHE A 43 1.11 -8.50 19.80
CA PHE A 43 0.48 -7.67 20.81
C PHE A 43 -0.56 -6.72 20.22
N HIS A 44 -1.73 -6.70 20.86
CA HIS A 44 -2.81 -5.78 20.55
C HIS A 44 -3.06 -4.84 21.73
N VAL A 45 -3.27 -3.56 21.45
CA VAL A 45 -3.66 -2.56 22.46
C VAL A 45 -5.01 -1.99 22.09
N GLU A 46 -5.82 -1.79 23.14
CA GLU A 46 -7.09 -1.11 23.03
C GLU A 46 -6.85 0.41 22.92
N PHE A 47 -7.25 0.98 21.79
CA PHE A 47 -7.16 2.42 21.53
C PHE A 47 -8.55 3.03 21.42
N THR A 48 -8.67 4.29 21.87
CA THR A 48 -9.76 5.16 21.44
C THR A 48 -9.58 5.58 19.98
N TRP A 49 -10.65 6.04 19.33
CA TRP A 49 -10.59 6.53 17.94
C TRP A 49 -9.51 7.58 17.70
N SER A 50 -9.37 8.55 18.60
CA SER A 50 -8.35 9.60 18.50
C SER A 50 -6.93 9.06 18.59
N GLU A 51 -6.69 8.09 19.47
CA GLU A 51 -5.37 7.49 19.63
C GLU A 51 -5.02 6.60 18.44
N ALA A 52 -5.98 5.85 17.92
CA ALA A 52 -5.80 5.03 16.73
C ALA A 52 -5.46 5.88 15.49
N LEU A 53 -6.18 7.00 15.29
CA LEU A 53 -5.90 7.94 14.20
C LEU A 53 -4.49 8.53 14.33
N ASN A 54 -4.10 8.96 15.53
CA ASN A 54 -2.75 9.46 15.79
C ASN A 54 -1.69 8.39 15.55
N TYR A 55 -1.94 7.14 15.98
CA TYR A 55 -1.04 6.03 15.74
C TYR A 55 -0.84 5.74 14.25
N ILE A 56 -1.92 5.74 13.46
CA ILE A 56 -1.85 5.56 12.01
C ILE A 56 -1.03 6.67 11.37
N ALA A 57 -1.31 7.94 11.69
CA ALA A 57 -0.58 9.09 11.14
C ALA A 57 0.92 9.00 11.43
N ARG A 58 1.30 8.65 12.67
CA ARG A 58 2.71 8.46 13.05
C ARG A 58 3.37 7.29 12.32
N ARG A 59 2.63 6.22 12.07
CA ARG A 59 3.13 5.04 11.35
C ARG A 59 3.33 5.35 9.87
N GLU A 60 2.42 6.11 9.27
CA GLU A 60 2.53 6.62 7.91
C GLU A 60 3.76 7.54 7.76
N GLU A 61 3.93 8.51 8.66
CA GLU A 61 5.09 9.40 8.64
C GLU A 61 6.41 8.63 8.77
N LYS A 62 6.46 7.64 9.67
CA LYS A 62 7.63 6.78 9.82
C LYS A 62 7.95 6.03 8.53
N LEU A 63 6.94 5.42 7.91
CA LEU A 63 7.12 4.68 6.64
C LEU A 63 7.58 5.61 5.53
N ALA A 64 7.02 6.83 5.42
CA ALA A 64 7.43 7.82 4.44
C ALA A 64 8.92 8.20 4.58
N ARG A 65 9.38 8.46 5.82
CA ARG A 65 10.80 8.74 6.09
C ARG A 65 11.70 7.56 5.72
N GLN A 66 11.29 6.33 6.03
CA GLN A 66 12.03 5.13 5.66
C GLN A 66 12.17 4.99 4.13
N ILE A 67 11.10 5.28 3.37
CA ILE A 67 11.14 5.26 1.91
C ILE A 67 12.13 6.29 1.37
N GLU A 68 12.14 7.50 1.93
CA GLU A 68 13.09 8.54 1.52
C GLU A 68 14.54 8.13 1.79
N ASP A 69 14.82 7.60 2.98
CA ASP A 69 16.15 7.13 3.35
C ASP A 69 16.63 5.98 2.46
N TYR A 70 15.78 5.00 2.18
CA TYR A 70 16.12 3.91 1.25
C TYR A 70 16.32 4.42 -0.17
N THR A 71 15.53 5.38 -0.64
CA THR A 71 15.69 5.99 -1.96
C THR A 71 17.04 6.69 -2.08
N ARG A 72 17.44 7.43 -1.04
CA ARG A 72 18.75 8.09 -0.97
C ARG A 72 19.90 7.08 -0.97
N LEU A 73 19.75 5.98 -0.23
CA LEU A 73 20.74 4.91 -0.18
C LEU A 73 20.88 4.23 -1.55
N ILE A 74 19.77 3.91 -2.22
CA ILE A 74 19.76 3.32 -3.57
C ILE A 74 20.46 4.25 -4.56
N ALA A 75 20.17 5.56 -4.52
CA ALA A 75 20.82 6.54 -5.38
C ALA A 75 22.33 6.60 -5.14
N SER A 76 22.76 6.58 -3.88
CA SER A 76 24.19 6.56 -3.49
C SER A 76 24.89 5.31 -4.03
N ILE A 77 24.31 4.12 -3.81
CA ILE A 77 24.88 2.86 -4.30
C ILE A 77 24.96 2.87 -5.83
N LYS A 78 23.90 3.31 -6.51
CA LYS A 78 23.89 3.40 -7.97
C LYS A 78 24.97 4.34 -8.50
N ALA A 79 25.16 5.49 -7.85
CA ALA A 79 26.22 6.43 -8.21
C ALA A 79 27.62 5.83 -8.00
N GLN A 80 27.85 5.15 -6.87
CA GLN A 80 29.12 4.46 -6.60
C GLN A 80 29.43 3.38 -7.64
N ILE A 81 28.45 2.54 -7.98
CA ILE A 81 28.60 1.53 -9.02
C ILE A 81 28.96 2.20 -10.35
N LYS A 82 28.21 3.24 -10.74
CA LYS A 82 28.47 3.96 -11.99
C LYS A 82 29.89 4.54 -12.01
N MET A 83 30.32 5.22 -10.96
CA MET A 83 31.68 5.77 -10.87
C MET A 83 32.76 4.69 -11.03
N VAL A 84 32.60 3.54 -10.38
CA VAL A 84 33.55 2.43 -10.50
C VAL A 84 33.56 1.86 -11.93
N CYS A 85 32.40 1.67 -12.54
CA CYS A 85 32.29 1.21 -13.92
C CYS A 85 32.94 2.18 -14.91
N GLU A 86 32.71 3.48 -14.77
CA GLU A 86 33.36 4.50 -15.60
C GLU A 86 34.88 4.52 -15.39
N GLY A 87 35.35 4.44 -14.14
CA GLY A 87 36.78 4.37 -13.85
C GLY A 87 37.45 3.15 -14.49
N ILE A 88 36.81 1.98 -14.48
CA ILE A 88 37.32 0.79 -15.18
C ILE A 88 37.29 0.99 -16.70
N ARG A 89 36.21 1.58 -17.25
CA ARG A 89 36.08 1.87 -18.68
C ARG A 89 37.21 2.78 -19.17
N GLU A 90 37.51 3.85 -18.44
CA GLU A 90 38.60 4.79 -18.75
C GLU A 90 39.95 4.07 -18.76
N LEU A 91 40.22 3.24 -17.74
CA LEU A 91 41.49 2.49 -17.64
C LEU A 91 41.65 1.47 -18.79
N LEU A 92 40.56 0.88 -19.26
CA LEU A 92 40.56 -0.12 -20.33
C LEU A 92 40.35 0.48 -21.73
N GLN A 93 40.18 1.80 -21.86
CA GLN A 93 39.90 2.50 -23.13
C GLN A 93 38.69 1.93 -23.89
N LEU A 94 37.69 1.44 -23.16
CA LEU A 94 36.50 0.84 -23.76
C LEU A 94 35.56 1.94 -24.30
N PRO A 95 34.88 1.71 -25.45
CA PRO A 95 33.92 2.67 -25.99
C PRO A 95 32.72 2.85 -25.04
N GLU A 96 32.07 4.02 -25.09
CA GLU A 96 30.92 4.31 -24.24
C GLU A 96 29.73 3.37 -24.54
N GLU A 97 29.08 2.88 -23.48
CA GLU A 97 27.85 2.10 -23.62
C GLU A 97 26.70 3.02 -24.06
N GLY A 98 26.30 2.91 -25.33
CA GLY A 98 25.23 3.70 -25.94
C GLY A 98 25.48 4.12 -27.39
N SER A 99 26.67 3.85 -27.94
CA SER A 99 26.98 4.08 -29.35
C SER A 99 26.54 2.90 -30.24
N TYR A 100 25.24 2.81 -30.55
CA TYR A 100 24.71 2.04 -31.68
C TYR A 100 23.63 2.84 -32.39
#